data_AF-A0A453L1G5-F1
#
_entry.id   AF-A0A453L1G5-F1
#
_cell.length_a   1.000
_cell.length_b   1.000
_cell.length_c   1.000
_cell.angle_alpha   90.00
_cell.angle_beta   90.00
_cell.angle_gamma   90.00
#
_symmetry.space_group_name_H-M   'P 1'
#
loop_
_entity.id
_entity.type
_entity.pdbx_description
1 polymer ?
#
loop_
_entity_poly.entity_id
_entity_poly.type
_entity_poly.pdbx_seq_one_letter_code
_entity_poly.pdbx_strand_id
1 'polypeptide(L)'
;FHVVSRIARLARREGMTVVAAVHQPSTEVYGLFHGLCLLAYGKTVFFGPAAETNQFFALNGFPCPSLMNPSDHFLRTINKDFDNV
;
A
#
# COMPACT_ATOMS: atom_id res chain seq x y z
N PHE A 1 -8.77 -7.04 -8.16
CA PHE A 1 -9.86 -6.80 -7.20
C PHE A 1 -10.53 -8.08 -6.66
N HIS A 2 -11.21 -8.90 -7.50
CA HIS A 2 -12.08 -9.99 -7.01
C HIS A 2 -11.44 -11.00 -6.05
N VAL A 3 -10.21 -11.46 -6.34
CA VAL A 3 -9.51 -12.42 -5.47
C VAL A 3 -9.25 -11.82 -4.08
N VAL A 4 -8.66 -10.63 -4.03
CA VAL A 4 -8.36 -9.93 -2.76
C VAL A 4 -9.63 -9.61 -1.99
N SER A 5 -10.69 -9.17 -2.68
CA SER A 5 -12.00 -8.90 -2.05
C SER A 5 -12.60 -10.15 -1.41
N ARG A 6 -12.51 -11.31 -2.07
CA ARG A 6 -12.97 -12.59 -1.51
C ARG A 6 -12.15 -13.01 -0.31
N ILE A 7 -10.82 -12.89 -0.37
CA ILE A 7 -9.93 -13.19 0.76
C ILE A 7 -10.25 -12.28 1.95
N ALA A 8 -10.34 -10.97 1.73
CA ALA A 8 -10.65 -9.99 2.78
C ALA A 8 -12.03 -10.23 3.42
N ARG A 9 -13.01 -10.70 2.64
CA ARG A 9 -14.34 -11.07 3.16
C ARG A 9 -14.30 -12.35 4.00
N LEU A 10 -13.58 -13.39 3.54
CA LEU A 10 -13.40 -14.61 4.32
C LEU A 10 -12.67 -14.30 5.64
N ALA A 11 -11.57 -13.54 5.57
CA ALA A 11 -10.79 -13.17 6.73
C ALA A 11 -11.63 -12.48 7.81
N ARG A 12 -12.48 -11.52 7.41
CA ARG A 12 -13.41 -10.85 8.33
C ARG A 12 -14.46 -11.79 8.92
N ARG A 13 -15.01 -12.71 8.12
CA ARG A 13 -16.06 -13.62 8.57
C ARG A 13 -15.54 -14.67 9.55
N GLU A 14 -14.33 -15.18 9.31
CA GLU A 14 -13.74 -16.27 10.10
C GLU A 14 -12.78 -15.77 11.19
N GLY A 15 -12.57 -14.45 11.32
CA GLY A 15 -11.64 -13.87 12.29
C GLY A 15 -10.16 -14.19 12.00
N MET A 16 -9.80 -14.34 10.72
CA MET A 16 -8.43 -14.70 10.32
C MET A 16 -7.56 -13.47 10.06
N THR A 17 -6.28 -13.57 10.42
CA THR A 17 -5.26 -12.60 9.98
C THR A 17 -4.69 -13.05 8.64
N VAL A 18 -4.68 -12.15 7.65
CA VAL A 18 -4.10 -12.39 6.33
C VAL A 18 -2.93 -11.43 6.13
N VAL A 19 -1.76 -12.00 5.85
CA VAL A 19 -0.57 -11.25 5.41
C VAL A 19 -0.29 -11.66 3.97
N ALA A 20 -0.15 -10.68 3.08
CA ALA A 20 0.11 -10.91 1.67
C ALA A 20 1.07 -9.85 1.12
N ALA A 21 1.95 -10.28 0.21
CA ALA A 21 2.69 -9.37 -0.66
C ALA A 21 1.89 -9.15 -1.94
N VAL A 22 1.69 -7.89 -2.34
CA VAL A 22 0.94 -7.53 -3.54
C VAL A 22 1.79 -6.59 -4.37
N HIS A 23 2.11 -7.01 -5.60
CA HIS A 23 2.79 -6.16 -6.58
C HIS A 23 1.75 -5.30 -7.31
N GLN A 24 1.97 -3.99 -7.32
CA GLN A 24 1.18 -3.00 -8.08
C GLN A 24 -0.35 -3.15 -7.91
N PRO A 25 -0.89 -3.00 -6.68
CA PRO A 25 -2.33 -3.07 -6.47
C PRO A 25 -3.04 -1.92 -7.20
N SER A 26 -4.18 -2.20 -7.82
CA SER A 26 -5.07 -1.11 -8.25
C SER A 26 -5.60 -0.32 -7.05
N THR A 27 -6.08 0.90 -7.27
CA THR A 27 -6.69 1.74 -6.21
C THR A 27 -7.78 0.99 -5.43
N GLU A 28 -8.60 0.20 -6.12
CA GLU A 28 -9.65 -0.61 -5.48
C GLU A 28 -9.09 -1.72 -4.59
N VAL A 29 -7.95 -2.33 -4.98
CA VAL A 29 -7.28 -3.35 -4.18
C VAL A 29 -6.57 -2.70 -2.99
N TYR A 30 -5.91 -1.57 -3.19
CA TYR A 30 -5.28 -0.80 -2.12
C TYR A 30 -6.30 -0.42 -1.03
N GLY A 31 -7.50 0.00 -1.44
CA GLY A 31 -8.59 0.34 -0.52
C GLY A 31 -9.13 -0.82 0.32
N LEU A 32 -8.71 -2.07 0.07
CA LEU A 32 -9.07 -3.24 0.89
C LEU A 32 -8.07 -3.52 2.01
N PHE A 33 -6.92 -2.83 2.04
CA PHE A 33 -5.89 -3.07 3.06
C PHE A 33 -6.20 -2.34 4.36
N HIS A 34 -6.11 -3.06 5.49
CA HIS A 34 -6.23 -2.45 6.82
C HIS A 34 -4.89 -1.91 7.31
N GLY A 35 -3.82 -2.69 7.11
CA GLY A 35 -2.45 -2.32 7.44
C GLY A 35 -1.55 -2.43 6.21
N LEU A 36 -0.46 -1.66 6.22
CA LEU A 36 0.50 -1.60 5.14
C LEU A 36 1.92 -1.72 5.70
N CYS A 37 2.74 -2.55 5.05
CA CYS A 37 4.17 -2.64 5.26
C CYS A 37 4.87 -2.26 3.95
N LEU A 38 5.54 -1.12 3.93
CA LEU A 38 6.31 -0.66 2.78
C LEU A 38 7.79 -0.88 3.06
N LEU A 39 8.43 -1.62 2.16
CA LEU A 39 9.85 -1.93 2.23
C LEU A 39 10.58 -1.28 1.04
N ALA A 40 11.77 -0.75 1.29
CA ALA A 40 12.69 -0.30 0.27
C ALA A 40 14.13 -0.61 0.71
N TYR A 41 14.96 -1.11 -0.21
CA TYR A 41 16.37 -1.42 0.04
C TYR A 41 16.60 -2.27 1.32
N GLY A 42 15.74 -3.26 1.56
CA GLY A 42 15.79 -4.15 2.73
C GLY A 42 15.39 -3.51 4.07
N LYS A 43 14.89 -2.27 4.05
CA LYS A 43 14.46 -1.54 5.25
C LYS A 43 12.97 -1.23 5.20
N THR A 44 12.36 -1.14 6.38
CA THR A 44 10.96 -0.70 6.52
C THR A 44 10.91 0.82 6.43
N VAL A 45 10.12 1.31 5.47
CA VAL A 45 9.85 2.75 5.31
C VAL A 45 8.60 3.14 6.09
N PHE A 46 7.57 2.30 6.02
CA PHE A 46 6.31 2.51 6.73
C PHE A 46 5.75 1.17 7.19
N PHE A 47 5.26 1.12 8.43
CA PHE A 47 4.49 -0.01 8.95
C PHE A 47 3.40 0.52 9.86
N GLY A 48 2.14 0.37 9.45
CA GLY A 48 1.01 0.94 10.19
C GLY A 48 -0.31 0.83 9.44
N PRO A 49 -1.37 1.51 9.91
CA PRO A 49 -2.66 1.55 9.24
C PRO A 49 -2.55 2.13 7.83
N ALA A 50 -3.19 1.48 6.86
CA ALA A 50 -3.12 1.94 5.46
C ALA A 50 -3.67 3.37 5.29
N ALA A 51 -4.62 3.78 6.14
CA ALA A 51 -5.21 5.12 6.17
C ALA A 51 -4.23 6.23 6.56
N GLU A 52 -3.20 5.92 7.35
CA GLU A 52 -2.21 6.91 7.82
C GLU A 52 -1.09 7.15 6.80
N THR A 53 -0.94 6.25 5.83
CA THR A 53 0.14 6.29 4.83
C THR A 53 0.19 7.63 4.08
N ASN A 54 -0.96 8.17 3.67
CA ASN A 54 -1.01 9.45 2.97
C ASN A 54 -0.44 10.60 3.81
N GLN A 55 -0.81 10.67 5.10
CA GLN A 55 -0.31 11.69 6.01
C GLN A 55 1.19 11.50 6.27
N PHE A 56 1.64 10.26 6.46
CA PHE A 56 3.06 9.94 6.62
C PHE A 56 3.89 10.47 5.45
N PHE A 57 3.49 10.18 4.21
CA PHE A 57 4.21 10.66 3.03
C PHE A 57 4.13 12.19 2.87
N ALA A 58 2.97 12.80 3.15
CA ALA A 58 2.81 14.25 3.10
C ALA A 58 3.72 14.99 4.12
N LEU A 59 3.80 14.51 5.36
CA LEU A 59 4.67 15.07 6.40
C LEU A 59 6.16 14.96 6.06
N ASN A 60 6.54 13.98 5.22
CA ASN A 60 7.91 13.79 4.74
C ASN A 60 8.18 14.51 3.40
N GLY A 61 7.27 15.38 2.94
CA GLY A 61 7.46 16.19 1.74
C GLY A 61 7.00 15.56 0.42
N PHE A 62 6.27 14.43 0.48
CA PHE A 62 5.82 13.68 -0.69
C PHE A 62 4.29 13.46 -0.69
N PRO A 63 3.45 14.51 -0.69
CA PRO A 63 2.01 14.33 -0.71
C PRO A 63 1.55 13.56 -1.96
N CYS A 64 0.60 12.63 -1.79
CA CYS A 64 0.04 11.88 -2.91
C CYS A 64 -0.82 12.80 -3.80
N PRO A 65 -0.58 12.86 -5.12
CA PRO A 65 -1.42 13.63 -6.04
C PRO A 65 -2.87 13.11 -6.08
N SER A 66 -3.85 14.02 -6.22
CA SER A 66 -5.29 13.71 -6.09
C SER A 66 -5.85 12.69 -7.09
N LEU A 67 -5.20 12.50 -8.23
CA LEU A 67 -5.62 11.59 -9.30
C LEU A 67 -4.66 10.42 -9.52
N MET A 68 -3.72 10.22 -8.58
CA MET A 68 -2.74 9.14 -8.63
C MET A 68 -3.19 8.01 -7.71
N ASN A 69 -2.95 6.76 -8.13
CA ASN A 69 -3.10 5.62 -7.25
C ASN A 69 -2.09 5.74 -6.09
N PRO A 70 -2.54 5.76 -4.82
CA PRO A 70 -1.63 5.90 -3.68
C PRO A 70 -0.51 4.86 -3.65
N SER A 71 -0.79 3.60 -3.99
CA SER A 71 0.24 2.57 -4.00
C SER A 71 1.36 2.86 -4.99
N ASP A 72 1.00 3.38 -6.17
CA ASP A 72 1.98 3.72 -7.21
C ASP A 72 2.81 4.93 -6.78
N HIS A 73 2.18 5.93 -6.16
CA HIS A 73 2.88 7.10 -5.60
C HIS A 73 3.89 6.68 -4.53
N PHE A 74 3.48 5.88 -3.55
CA PHE A 74 4.36 5.44 -2.46
C PHE A 74 5.52 4.59 -2.99
N LEU A 75 5.24 3.63 -3.87
CA LEU A 75 6.27 2.74 -4.41
C LEU A 75 7.29 3.47 -5.27
N ARG A 76 6.87 4.48 -6.05
CA ARG A 76 7.80 5.35 -6.81
C ARG A 76 8.61 6.24 -5.89
N THR A 77 8.00 6.78 -4.85
CA THR A 77 8.70 7.66 -3.89
C THR A 77 9.82 6.92 -3.16
N ILE A 78 9.64 5.64 -2.82
CA ILE A 78 10.61 4.87 -2.04
C ILE A 78 11.61 4.05 -2.89
N ASN A 79 11.34 3.87 -4.19
CA ASN A 79 12.23 3.14 -5.10
C ASN A 79 12.74 4.06 -6.23
N LYS A 80 14.04 4.33 -6.24
CA LYS A 80 14.70 5.13 -7.30
C LYS A 80 14.97 4.35 -8.59
N ASP A 81 14.75 3.04 -8.57
CA ASP A 81 15.03 2.17 -9.72
C ASP A 81 14.10 2.48 -10.91
N PHE A 82 12.97 3.16 -10.67
CA PHE A 82 12.02 3.58 -11.70
C PHE A 82 12.39 4.87 -12.43
N ASP A 83 13.40 5.63 -11.96
CA ASP A 83 13.84 6.87 -12.59
C ASP A 83 14.94 6.66 -13.65
N ASN A 84 15.47 5.44 -13.75
CA ASN A 84 16.55 5.06 -14.67
C ASN A 84 16.04 4.42 -15.98
N VAL A 85 14.76 4.62 -16.34
CA VAL A 85 14.16 4.15 -17.61
C VAL A 85 13.72 5.33 -18.46
#